data_AF-Q9R8R6-F1
#
_entry.id   AF-Q9R8R6-F1
#
_cell.length_a   1.000
_cell.length_b   1.000
_cell.length_c   1.000
_cell.angle_alpha   90.00
_cell.angle_beta   90.00
_cell.angle_gamma   90.00
#
_symmetry.space_group_name_H-M   'P 1'
#
loop_
_entity.id
_entity.type
_entity.pdbx_description
1 polymer ?
#
loop_
_entity_poly.entity_id
_entity_poly.type
_entity_poly.pdbx_seq_one_letter_code
_entity_poly.pdbx_strand_id
1 'polypeptide(L)' 'LGVTPDKPHKKSARITGDVMGKYHPHGDSSIYEAMVRMAQWWSYRYMLVDGHGNFGSMDGDSAAAQRYTEARMSKIA' A
#
# COMPACT_ATOMS: atom_id res chain seq x y z
N LEU A 1 2.50 5.38 -12.51
CA LEU A 1 1.07 5.60 -12.13
C LEU A 1 0.72 7.01 -11.63
N GLY A 2 1.68 7.89 -11.32
CA GLY A 2 1.37 9.24 -10.81
C GLY A 2 0.59 9.21 -9.49
N VAL A 3 1.06 8.39 -8.53
CA VAL A 3 0.47 8.22 -7.19
C VAL A 3 1.14 9.18 -6.20
N THR A 4 1.21 10.45 -6.56
CA THR A 4 1.85 11.50 -5.75
C THR A 4 0.92 11.99 -4.62
N PRO A 5 1.45 12.62 -3.56
CA PRO A 5 0.67 13.02 -2.38
C PRO A 5 -0.42 14.08 -2.66
N ASP A 6 -0.28 14.83 -3.75
CA ASP A 6 -1.23 15.86 -4.19
C ASP A 6 -2.42 15.29 -4.99
N LYS A 7 -2.41 13.98 -5.28
CA LYS A 7 -3.47 13.30 -6.03
C LYS A 7 -4.37 12.45 -5.10
N PRO A 8 -5.60 12.13 -5.52
CA PRO A 8 -6.44 11.16 -4.81
C PRO A 8 -5.75 9.80 -4.70
N HIS A 9 -6.10 9.05 -3.66
CA HIS A 9 -5.68 7.66 -3.50
C HIS A 9 -6.12 6.82 -4.70
N LYS A 10 -5.35 5.78 -5.01
CA LYS A 10 -5.70 4.79 -6.04
C LYS A 10 -5.83 3.42 -5.40
N LYS A 11 -6.72 2.58 -5.93
CA LYS A 11 -6.90 1.20 -5.45
C LYS A 11 -5.56 0.48 -5.38
N SER A 12 -5.27 -0.16 -4.24
CA SER A 12 -4.01 -0.88 -4.02
C SER A 12 -3.80 -1.96 -5.10
N ALA A 13 -4.87 -2.65 -5.50
CA ALA A 13 -4.84 -3.63 -6.60
C ALA A 13 -4.23 -3.08 -7.91
N ARG A 14 -4.46 -1.81 -8.23
CA ARG A 14 -3.90 -1.19 -9.45
C ARG A 14 -2.40 -0.98 -9.32
N ILE A 15 -1.92 -0.60 -8.13
CA ILE A 15 -0.51 -0.37 -7.87
C ILE A 15 0.23 -1.71 -7.84
N THR A 16 -0.32 -2.71 -7.13
CA THR A 16 0.20 -4.08 -7.08
C THR A 16 0.34 -4.66 -8.49
N GLY A 17 -0.71 -4.56 -9.31
CA GLY A 17 -0.69 -5.07 -10.69
C GLY A 17 0.33 -4.38 -11.59
N ASP A 18 0.52 -3.06 -11.45
CA ASP A 18 1.53 -2.31 -12.23
C ASP A 18 2.96 -2.73 -11.86
N VAL A 19 3.23 -2.94 -10.57
CA VAL A 19 4.53 -3.45 -10.10
C VAL A 19 4.75 -4.88 -10.57
N MET A 20 3.74 -5.74 -10.43
CA MET A 20 3.79 -7.14 -10.84
C MET A 20 4.06 -7.27 -12.34
N GLY A 21 3.36 -6.49 -13.17
CA GLY A 21 3.48 -6.55 -14.63
C GLY A 21 4.76 -5.95 -15.19
N LYS A 22 5.47 -5.09 -14.44
CA LYS A 22 6.63 -4.35 -14.97
C LYS A 22 7.96 -4.64 -14.29
N TYR A 23 7.96 -4.92 -13.00
CA TYR A 23 9.18 -4.91 -12.19
C TYR A 23 9.37 -6.17 -11.36
N HIS A 24 8.29 -6.77 -10.86
CA HIS A 24 8.35 -7.91 -9.95
C HIS A 24 7.35 -9.01 -10.35
N PRO A 25 7.67 -9.85 -11.36
CA PRO A 25 6.73 -10.83 -11.95
C PRO A 25 6.60 -12.10 -11.10
N HIS A 26 6.35 -11.94 -9.81
CA HIS A 26 6.09 -13.00 -8.84
C HIS A 26 4.71 -12.81 -8.21
N GLY A 27 4.37 -13.65 -7.23
CA GLY A 27 3.08 -13.57 -6.52
C GLY A 27 2.77 -12.15 -6.03
N ASP A 28 1.50 -11.79 -6.05
CA ASP A 28 1.01 -10.45 -5.69
C ASP A 28 1.07 -10.16 -4.19
N SER A 29 1.10 -11.21 -3.36
CA SER A 29 1.10 -11.13 -1.90
C SER A 29 2.27 -10.31 -1.38
N SER A 30 3.51 -10.59 -1.81
CA SER A 30 4.70 -9.88 -1.34
C SER A 30 4.66 -8.38 -1.65
N ILE A 31 4.12 -8.02 -2.82
CA ILE A 31 3.97 -6.63 -3.26
C ILE A 31 2.94 -5.91 -2.40
N TYR A 32 1.78 -6.54 -2.19
CA TYR A 32 0.71 -5.94 -1.39
C TYR A 32 1.08 -5.85 0.09
N GLU A 33 1.68 -6.89 0.65
CA GLU A 33 2.15 -6.93 2.05
C GLU A 33 3.22 -5.86 2.32
N ALA A 34 4.13 -5.64 1.37
CA ALA A 34 5.11 -4.55 1.47
C ALA A 34 4.43 -3.17 1.52
N MET A 35 3.44 -2.93 0.65
CA MET A 35 2.64 -1.70 0.69
C MET A 35 1.91 -1.54 2.01
N VAL A 36 1.29 -2.63 2.51
CA VAL A 36 0.57 -2.62 3.77
C VAL A 36 1.50 -2.24 4.92
N ARG A 37 2.68 -2.86 5.00
CA ARG A 37 3.64 -2.59 6.07
C ARG A 37 4.15 -1.15 6.05
N MET A 38 4.38 -0.58 4.86
CA MET A 38 4.78 0.83 4.70
C MET A 38 3.67 1.84 5.05
N ALA A 39 2.41 1.39 5.12
CA ALA A 39 1.24 2.19 5.48
C ALA A 39 0.85 2.07 6.97
N GLN A 40 1.58 1.29 7.77
CA GLN A 40 1.28 1.07 9.18
C GLN A 40 2.13 2.00 10.06
N TRP A 41 1.47 2.94 10.76
CA TRP A 41 2.15 3.94 11.61
C TRP A 41 2.91 3.34 12.79
N TRP A 42 2.53 2.14 13.23
CA TRP A 42 3.26 1.39 14.27
C TRP A 42 4.45 0.59 13.72
N SER A 43 4.49 0.31 12.41
CA SER A 43 5.61 -0.43 11.79
C SER A 43 6.72 0.48 11.25
N TYR A 44 6.40 1.71 10.86
CA TYR A 44 7.35 2.67 10.28
C TYR A 44 7.36 3.96 11.10
N ARG A 45 8.55 4.43 11.49
CA ARG A 45 8.69 5.72 12.17
C ARG A 45 8.17 6.89 11.33
N TYR A 46 8.43 6.83 10.02
CA TYR A 46 7.88 7.73 9.02
C TYR A 46 7.27 6.88 7.90
N MET A 47 5.95 6.89 7.78
CA MET A 47 5.25 6.14 6.75
C MET A 47 5.60 6.68 5.37
N LEU A 48 5.87 5.75 4.44
CA LEU A 48 6.19 6.08 3.04
C LEU A 48 4.95 5.99 2.15
N VAL A 49 3.97 5.18 2.56
CA VAL A 49 2.67 5.03 1.90
C VAL A 49 1.59 5.67 2.77
N ASP A 50 0.82 6.57 2.17
CA ASP A 50 -0.43 7.08 2.75
C ASP A 50 -1.56 6.14 2.30
N GLY A 51 -2.11 5.40 3.24
CA GLY A 51 -3.11 4.34 3.02
C GLY A 51 -4.49 4.76 3.50
N HIS A 52 -5.52 4.45 2.72
CA HIS A 52 -6.92 4.62 3.06
C HIS A 52 -7.67 3.28 3.04
N GLY A 53 -8.26 2.92 4.18
CA GLY A 53 -8.93 1.63 4.41
C GLY A 53 -8.36 0.87 5.61
N ASN A 54 -8.72 -0.41 5.74
CA ASN A 54 -8.18 -1.26 6.82
C ASN A 54 -6.82 -1.86 6.40
N PHE A 55 -5.75 -1.34 7.02
CA PHE A 55 -4.36 -1.79 6.86
C PHE A 55 -3.86 -2.67 8.02
N GLY A 56 -4.78 -3.26 8.79
CA GLY A 56 -4.50 -4.10 9.95
C GLY A 56 -4.46 -3.32 11.26
N SER A 57 -4.04 -3.98 12.34
CA SER A 57 -3.94 -3.38 13.68
C SER A 57 -2.73 -3.93 14.46
N MET A 58 -2.40 -3.30 15.59
CA MET A 58 -1.43 -3.85 16.55
C MET A 58 -1.96 -5.08 17.29
N ASP A 59 -3.29 -5.27 17.30
CA ASP A 59 -3.95 -6.39 17.96
C ASP A 59 -3.86 -7.70 17.14
N GLY A 60 -3.24 -7.64 15.96
CA GLY A 60 -3.01 -8.79 15.09
C GLY A 60 -4.04 -8.95 13.98
N ASP A 61 -4.94 -7.98 13.79
CA ASP A 61 -5.88 -8.01 12.66
C ASP A 61 -5.13 -7.84 11.34
N SER A 62 -5.41 -8.75 10.41
CA SER A 62 -4.89 -8.66 9.05
C SER A 62 -5.50 -7.48 8.29
N ALA A 63 -4.73 -6.91 7.35
CA ALA A 63 -5.24 -5.93 6.43
C ALA A 63 -6.37 -6.50 5.55
N ALA A 64 -7.29 -5.63 5.11
CA ALA A 64 -8.28 -6.01 4.12
C ALA A 64 -7.61 -6.35 2.78
N ALA A 65 -8.31 -7.07 1.91
CA ALA A 65 -7.80 -7.36 0.57
C ALA A 65 -7.56 -6.07 -0.26
N GLN A 66 -6.55 -6.09 -1.14
CA GLN A 66 -6.12 -4.96 -1.99
C GLN A 66 -7.19 -4.29 -2.86
N ARG A 67 -8.35 -4.94 -3.05
CA ARG A 67 -9.51 -4.37 -3.75
C ARG A 67 -10.33 -3.40 -2.88
N TYR A 68 -10.17 -3.46 -1.57
CA TYR A 68 -10.88 -2.63 -0.59
C TYR A 68 -10.02 -1.49 -0.01
N THR A 69 -8.71 -1.52 -0.23
CA THR A 69 -7.79 -0.48 0.21
C THR A 69 -7.37 0.42 -0.94
N GLU A 70 -6.95 1.63 -0.60
CA GLU A 70 -6.38 2.60 -1.52
C GLU A 70 -5.08 3.16 -0.95
N ALA A 71 -4.17 3.55 -1.83
CA ALA A 71 -2.86 4.05 -1.44
C ALA A 71 -2.37 5.17 -2.37
N ARG A 72 -1.49 6.01 -1.83
CA ARG A 72 -0.63 6.97 -2.55
C ARG A 72 0.68 7.16 -1.79
N MET A 73 1.62 7.90 -2.37
CA MET A 73 2.86 8.26 -1.68
C MET A 73 2.58 9.24 -0.54
N SER A 74 3.28 9.08 0.57
CA SER A 74 3.34 10.09 1.64
C SER A 74 4.16 11.30 1.20
N LYS A 75 3.97 12.47 1.83
CA LYS A 75 4.69 13.71 1.46
C LYS A 75 6.21 13.64 1.61
N ILE A 76 6.69 12.76 2.49
CA ILE A 76 8.12 12.55 2.76
C ILE A 76 8.78 11.57 1.78
N ALA A 77 7.98 10.90 0.94
CA ALA A 77 8.40 9.83 0.05
C ALA A 77 8.57 10.32 -1.40
#